data_AF-A0A1E5P1M4-F1
#
_entry.id   AF-A0A1E5P1M4-F1
#
_cell.length_a   1.000
_cell.length_b   1.000
_cell.length_c   1.000
_cell.angle_alpha   90.00
_cell.angle_beta   90.00
_cell.angle_gamma   90.00
#
_symmetry.space_group_name_H-M   'P 1'
#
loop_
_entity.id
_entity.type
_entity.pdbx_description
1 polymer ?
#
loop_
_entity_poly.entity_id
_entity_poly.type
_entity_poly.pdbx_seq_one_letter_code
_entity_poly.pdbx_strand_id
1 'polypeptide(L)'
;MVIDVAVMDGDWRQEVRTAVIERILAALADACGLEKPSPTWWVNFRVIDEGSWGSSGGVLSVLSLLDSGVFAEEKAEAIRAALSA
;
A
#
# COMPACT_ATOMS: atom_id res chain seq x y z
N MET A 1 -8.41 2.24 19.03
CA MET A 1 -7.21 2.72 18.29
C MET A 1 -7.54 2.72 16.81
N VAL A 2 -7.09 3.72 16.06
CA VAL A 2 -7.31 3.79 14.60
C VAL A 2 -5.95 3.79 13.92
N ILE A 3 -5.77 2.88 12.97
CA ILE A 3 -4.58 2.78 12.12
C ILE A 3 -4.98 3.32 10.76
N ASP A 4 -4.30 4.37 10.32
CA ASP A 4 -4.55 4.95 9.01
C ASP A 4 -3.47 4.51 8.03
N VAL A 5 -3.88 3.82 6.97
CA VAL A 5 -3.01 3.30 5.93
C VAL A 5 -3.32 4.07 4.66
N ALA A 6 -2.38 4.91 4.23
CA ALA A 6 -2.43 5.58 2.94
C ALA A 6 -1.62 4.79 1.91
N VAL A 7 -2.22 4.49 0.77
CA VAL A 7 -1.58 3.80 -0.36
C VAL A 7 -1.80 4.59 -1.65
N MET A 8 -0.79 4.61 -2.53
CA MET A 8 -0.97 5.16 -3.88
C MET A 8 -2.03 4.36 -4.64
N ASP A 9 -2.70 5.00 -5.60
CA ASP A 9 -3.63 4.31 -6.49
C ASP A 9 -2.93 3.17 -7.27
N GLY A 10 -3.60 2.01 -7.32
CA GLY A 10 -3.03 0.74 -7.77
C GLY A 10 -4.06 -0.39 -7.76
N ASP A 11 -3.65 -1.62 -8.08
CA ASP A 11 -4.54 -2.80 -8.16
C ASP A 11 -4.94 -3.33 -6.75
N TRP A 12 -5.60 -2.49 -5.97
CA TRP A 12 -6.10 -2.79 -4.64
C TRP A 12 -7.46 -3.46 -4.71
N ARG A 13 -7.52 -4.67 -5.28
CA ARG A 13 -8.74 -5.48 -5.24
C ARG A 13 -9.16 -5.76 -3.79
N GLN A 14 -10.45 -6.04 -3.59
CA GLN A 14 -11.00 -6.22 -2.25
C GLN A 14 -10.24 -7.30 -1.47
N GLU A 15 -9.84 -8.40 -2.12
CA GLU A 15 -9.12 -9.49 -1.46
C GLU A 15 -7.73 -9.06 -0.97
N VAL A 16 -7.06 -8.19 -1.73
CA VAL A 16 -5.75 -7.62 -1.34
C VAL A 16 -5.93 -6.68 -0.16
N ARG A 17 -6.95 -5.79 -0.19
CA ARG A 17 -7.25 -4.87 0.92
C ARG A 17 -7.55 -5.64 2.20
N THR A 18 -8.37 -6.69 2.11
CA THR A 18 -8.69 -7.58 3.24
C THR A 18 -7.41 -8.18 3.83
N ALA A 19 -6.56 -8.77 3.00
CA ALA A 19 -5.32 -9.39 3.46
C ALA A 19 -4.37 -8.39 4.14
N VAL A 20 -4.27 -7.15 3.63
CA VAL A 20 -3.46 -6.10 4.27
C VAL A 20 -4.02 -5.73 5.64
N ILE A 21 -5.34 -5.49 5.74
CA ILE A 21 -6.00 -5.10 6.99
C ILE A 21 -5.84 -6.19 8.06
N GLU A 22 -6.11 -7.45 7.70
CA GLU A 22 -6.00 -8.59 8.63
C GLU A 22 -4.57 -8.78 9.12
N ARG A 23 -3.58 -8.66 8.22
CA ARG A 23 -2.16 -8.80 8.58
C ARG A 23 -1.65 -7.66 9.45
N ILE A 24 -2.09 -6.42 9.20
CA ILE A 24 -1.76 -5.27 10.07
C ILE A 24 -2.29 -5.49 11.48
N LEU A 25 -3.57 -5.89 11.60
CA LEU A 25 -4.18 -6.13 12.90
C LEU A 25 -3.50 -7.30 13.63
N ALA A 26 -3.20 -8.39 12.92
CA ALA A 26 -2.48 -9.54 13.48
C ALA A 26 -1.07 -9.16 13.95
N ALA A 27 -0.30 -8.42 13.14
CA ALA A 27 1.03 -7.96 13.51
C ALA A 27 1.00 -7.01 14.71
N LEU A 28 -0.03 -6.17 14.83
CA LEU A 28 -0.21 -5.30 15.98
C LEU A 28 -0.59 -6.06 17.25
N ALA A 29 -1.41 -7.10 17.13
CA ALA A 29 -1.72 -7.99 18.24
C ALA A 29 -0.46 -8.67 18.76
N ASP A 30 0.36 -9.22 17.86
CA ASP A 30 1.65 -9.83 18.17
C ASP A 30 2.60 -8.84 18.87
N ALA A 31 2.77 -7.64 18.31
CA ALA A 31 3.60 -6.59 18.89
C ALA A 31 3.12 -6.13 20.29
N CYS A 32 1.82 -6.26 20.57
CA CYS A 32 1.23 -5.96 21.88
C CYS A 32 1.15 -7.18 22.81
N GLY A 33 1.62 -8.36 22.40
CA GLY A 33 1.53 -9.59 23.20
C GLY A 33 0.10 -10.10 23.39
N LEU A 34 -0.81 -9.79 22.46
CA LEU A 34 -2.21 -10.22 22.49
C LEU A 34 -2.40 -11.44 21.57
N GLU A 35 -3.21 -12.41 22.02
CA GLU A 35 -3.55 -13.60 21.21
C GLU A 35 -4.30 -13.26 19.92
N LYS A 36 -5.12 -12.20 19.95
CA LYS A 36 -5.88 -11.72 18.80
C LYS A 36 -6.05 -10.21 18.82
N PRO A 37 -6.33 -9.59 17.66
CA PRO A 37 -6.60 -8.15 17.60
C PRO A 37 -7.79 -7.75 18.47
N SER A 38 -7.71 -6.59 19.11
CA SER A 38 -8.85 -6.04 19.85
C SER A 38 -10.00 -5.68 18.89
N PRO A 39 -11.27 -5.97 19.23
CA PRO A 39 -12.42 -5.61 18.42
C PRO A 39 -12.67 -4.09 18.32
N THR A 40 -11.98 -3.29 19.15
CA THR A 40 -12.04 -1.82 19.13
C THR A 40 -10.92 -1.17 18.32
N TRP A 41 -10.12 -1.97 17.62
CA TRP A 41 -9.11 -1.48 16.69
C TRP A 41 -9.69 -1.41 15.28
N TRP A 42 -9.42 -0.30 14.61
CA TRP A 42 -9.95 0.00 13.28
C TRP A 42 -8.79 0.28 12.33
N VAL A 43 -8.92 -0.16 11.08
CA VAL A 43 -7.99 0.19 10.00
C VAL A 43 -8.75 0.99 8.95
N ASN A 44 -8.32 2.21 8.71
CA ASN A 44 -8.72 2.98 7.53
C ASN A 44 -7.72 2.68 6.42
N PHE A 45 -8.21 2.14 5.30
CA PHE A 45 -7.41 1.93 4.10
C PHE A 45 -7.79 2.98 3.07
N ARG A 46 -6.92 3.99 2.90
CA ARG A 46 -7.15 5.15 2.02
C ARG A 46 -6.27 5.05 0.80
N VAL A 47 -6.92 5.04 -0.37
CA VAL A 47 -6.22 5.24 -1.65
C VAL A 47 -6.04 6.74 -1.83
N ILE A 48 -4.82 7.16 -2.15
CA ILE A 48 -4.45 8.56 -2.38
C ILE A 48 -3.99 8.76 -3.82
N ASP A 49 -4.21 9.97 -4.32
CA ASP A 49 -3.83 10.37 -5.67
C ASP A 49 -2.30 10.33 -5.84
N GLU A 50 -1.85 10.01 -7.05
CA GLU A 50 -0.45 10.04 -7.43
C GLU A 50 0.17 11.41 -7.10
N GLY A 51 1.36 11.38 -6.50
CA GLY A 51 2.07 12.57 -6.04
C GLY A 51 1.60 13.15 -4.71
N SER A 52 0.61 12.54 -4.06
CA SER A 52 0.22 12.87 -2.68
C SER A 52 1.09 12.19 -1.61
N TRP A 53 2.05 11.35 -2.03
CA TRP A 53 3.04 10.71 -1.16
C TRP A 53 4.42 11.32 -1.38
N GLY A 54 5.21 11.44 -0.32
CA GLY A 54 6.53 12.05 -0.39
C GLY A 54 7.43 11.72 0.80
N SER A 55 8.73 11.85 0.60
CA SER A 55 9.76 11.69 1.63
C SER A 55 10.97 12.56 1.30
N SER A 56 11.69 13.02 2.35
CA SER A 56 12.95 13.77 2.22
C SER A 56 12.86 15.01 1.30
N GLY A 57 11.71 15.68 1.28
CA GLY A 57 11.46 16.89 0.48
C GLY A 57 11.05 16.64 -0.97
N GLY A 58 10.88 15.39 -1.39
CA GLY A 58 10.42 15.02 -2.73
C GLY A 58 9.07 14.33 -2.74
N VAL A 59 8.32 14.53 -3.82
CA VAL A 59 7.15 13.73 -4.15
C VAL A 59 7.62 12.37 -4.65
N LEU A 60 7.05 11.30 -4.10
CA LEU A 60 7.26 9.93 -4.55
C LEU A 60 6.19 9.57 -5.57
N SER A 61 6.64 8.98 -6.67
CA SER A 61 5.79 8.48 -7.73
C SER A 61 5.90 6.97 -7.80
N VAL A 62 4.77 6.28 -8.03
CA VAL A 62 4.79 4.85 -8.33
C VAL A 62 5.58 4.56 -9.60
N LEU A 63 5.61 5.51 -10.54
CA LEU A 63 6.37 5.39 -11.78
C LEU A 63 7.88 5.41 -11.53
N SER A 64 8.35 6.12 -10.50
CA SER A 64 9.76 6.07 -10.10
C SER A 64 10.19 4.66 -9.64
N LEU A 65 9.24 3.79 -9.28
CA LEU A 65 9.54 2.39 -8.92
C LEU A 65 9.73 1.48 -10.14
N LEU A 66 9.36 1.92 -11.34
CA LEU A 66 9.59 1.15 -12.57
C LEU A 66 11.08 0.98 -12.85
N ASP A 67 11.91 1.89 -12.35
CA ASP A 67 13.37 1.88 -12.51
C ASP A 67 14.11 1.28 -11.30
N SER A 68 13.39 0.95 -10.21
CA SER A 68 14.01 0.45 -8.97
C SER A 68 14.18 -1.07 -8.92
N GLY A 69 13.66 -1.80 -9.92
CA GLY A 69 13.66 -3.26 -9.97
C GLY A 69 12.57 -3.93 -9.11
N VAL A 70 11.65 -3.15 -8.53
CA VAL A 70 10.49 -3.68 -7.78
C VAL A 70 9.51 -4.45 -8.68
N PHE A 71 9.40 -4.05 -9.94
CA PHE A 71 8.58 -4.73 -10.93
C PHE A 71 9.45 -5.67 -11.78
N ALA A 72 8.88 -6.82 -12.14
CA ALA A 72 9.45 -7.61 -13.23
C ALA A 72 9.48 -6.77 -14.52
N GLU A 73 10.53 -6.94 -15.32
CA GLU A 73 10.81 -6.09 -16.50
C GLU A 73 9.63 -6.04 -17.47
N GLU A 74 9.06 -7.21 -17.82
CA GLU A 74 7.87 -7.32 -18.68
C GLU A 74 6.68 -6.52 -18.15
N LYS A 75 6.48 -6.51 -16.82
CA LYS A 75 5.39 -5.76 -16.19
C LYS A 75 5.68 -4.26 -16.21
N ALA A 76 6.93 -3.86 -16.00
CA ALA A 76 7.31 -2.46 -16.07
C ALA A 76 7.13 -1.89 -17.49
N GLU A 77 7.52 -2.65 -18.52
CA GLU A 77 7.29 -2.29 -19.93
C GLU A 77 5.80 -2.16 -20.27
N ALA A 78 4.97 -3.12 -19.83
CA ALA A 78 3.53 -3.07 -20.04
C ALA A 78 2.88 -1.82 -19.42
N ILE A 79 3.32 -1.43 -18.21
CA ILE A 79 2.86 -0.19 -17.56
C ILE A 79 3.29 1.05 -18.35
N ARG A 80 4.56 1.12 -18.78
CA ARG A 80 5.05 2.25 -19.60
C ARG A 80 4.27 2.38 -20.91
N ALA A 81 3.99 1.27 -21.60
CA ALA A 81 3.22 1.27 -22.83
C ALA A 81 1.79 1.81 -22.62
N ALA A 82 1.11 1.38 -21.55
CA ALA A 82 -0.24 1.84 -21.23
C ALA A 82 -0.34 3.33 -20.91
N LEU A 83 0.72 3.94 -20.35
CA LEU A 83 0.77 5.38 -20.06
C LEU A 83 1.04 6.26 -21.29
N SER A 84 1.59 5.67 -22.35
CA SER A 84 1.92 6.38 -23.60
C SER A 84 0.80 6.37 -24.64
N ALA A 85 -0.29 5.65 -24.37
CA ALA A 85 -1.46 5.50 -25.24
C ALA A 85 -2.57 6.50 -24.86
#